data_AF-A0AAU8JK29-F1
#
_entry.id   AF-A0AAU8JK29-F1
#
_cell.length_a   1.000
_cell.length_b   1.000
_cell.length_c   1.000
_cell.angle_alpha   90.00
_cell.angle_beta   90.00
_cell.angle_gamma   90.00
#
_symmetry.space_group_name_H-M   'P 1'
#
loop_
_entity.id
_entity.type
_entity.pdbx_description
1 polymer ?
#
loop_
_entity_poly.entity_id
_entity_poly.type
_entity_poly.pdbx_seq_one_letter_code
_entity_poly.pdbx_strand_id
1 'polypeptide(L)' 'MSNITNKKQPSFVKIVYSKLKKYGKTELVPMELYSDGSVKRSLSYMD' A
#
# COMPACT_ATOMS: atom_id res chain seq x y z
N MET A 1 2.61 12.60 -33.01
CA MET A 1 2.86 11.43 -32.12
C MET A 1 2.39 11.78 -30.72
N SER A 2 1.26 11.24 -30.27
CA SER A 2 0.79 11.36 -28.89
C SER A 2 1.09 10.07 -28.15
N ASN A 3 2.18 10.05 -27.37
CA ASN A 3 2.49 8.96 -26.46
C ASN A 3 1.57 9.07 -25.23
N ILE A 4 0.32 8.62 -25.37
CA ILE A 4 -0.58 8.47 -24.22
C ILE A 4 -0.14 7.19 -23.51
N THR A 5 0.80 7.31 -22.57
CA THR A 5 1.10 6.22 -21.63
C THR A 5 -0.10 6.07 -20.70
N ASN A 6 -1.05 5.22 -21.10
CA ASN A 6 -2.15 4.76 -20.26
C ASN A 6 -1.55 3.81 -19.20
N LYS A 7 -0.87 4.39 -18.20
CA LYS A 7 -0.40 3.63 -17.04
C LYS A 7 -1.65 3.20 -16.28
N LYS A 8 -2.15 2.02 -16.60
CA LYS A 8 -3.20 1.35 -15.83
C LYS A 8 -2.76 1.38 -14.38
N GLN A 9 -3.51 2.09 -13.54
CA GLN A 9 -3.25 2.05 -12.11
C GLN A 9 -3.52 0.61 -11.64
N PRO A 10 -2.61 0.03 -10.86
CA PRO A 10 -2.82 -1.32 -10.36
C PRO A 10 -4.06 -1.32 -9.46
N SER A 11 -4.86 -2.37 -9.57
CA SER A 11 -6.13 -2.45 -8.85
C SER A 11 -5.88 -2.81 -7.39
N PHE A 12 -6.62 -2.19 -6.48
CA PHE A 12 -6.60 -2.58 -5.08
C PHE A 12 -7.05 -4.04 -4.91
N VAL A 13 -6.35 -4.78 -4.06
CA VAL A 13 -6.63 -6.21 -3.79
C VAL A 13 -7.20 -6.38 -2.38
N LYS A 14 -6.43 -5.98 -1.35
CA LYS A 14 -6.81 -6.15 0.06
C LYS A 14 -5.94 -5.30 0.99
N ILE A 15 -6.39 -5.19 2.25
CA ILE A 15 -5.55 -4.70 3.34
C ILE A 15 -4.68 -5.83 3.88
N VAL A 16 -3.39 -5.55 4.06
CA VAL A 16 -2.39 -6.39 4.74
C VAL A 16 -1.76 -5.60 5.89
N TYR A 17 -1.02 -6.27 6.77
CA TYR A 17 -0.36 -5.60 7.90
C TYR A 17 1.14 -5.81 7.84
N SER A 18 1.89 -4.71 7.95
CA SER A 18 3.32 -4.72 8.19
C SER A 18 3.59 -4.71 9.69
N LYS A 19 4.45 -5.61 10.15
CA LYS A 19 4.86 -5.71 11.55
C LYS A 19 6.12 -4.87 11.76
N LEU A 20 5.99 -3.77 12.49
CA LEU A 20 7.10 -2.90 12.86
C LEU A 20 7.45 -3.10 14.33
N LYS A 21 8.75 -3.06 14.66
CA LYS A 21 9.22 -2.93 16.04
C LYS A 21 9.63 -1.48 16.27
N LYS A 22 8.90 -0.76 17.13
CA LYS A 22 9.19 0.62 17.49
C LYS A 22 9.24 0.72 19.01
N TYR A 23 10.35 1.24 19.55
CA TYR A 23 10.56 1.38 21.01
C TYR A 23 10.29 0.09 21.82
N GLY A 24 10.71 -1.07 21.29
CA GLY A 24 10.49 -2.37 21.93
C GLY A 24 9.06 -2.92 21.85
N LYS A 25 8.11 -2.15 21.30
CA LYS A 25 6.74 -2.59 21.05
C LYS A 25 6.56 -3.06 19.61
N THR A 26 5.73 -4.07 19.43
CA THR A 26 5.29 -4.51 18.10
C THR A 26 4.06 -3.71 17.71
N GLU A 27 4.14 -3.04 16.57
CA GLU A 27 3.05 -2.28 15.97
C GLU A 27 2.66 -2.93 14.64
N LEU A 28 1.36 -3.07 14.40
CA LEU A 28 0.82 -3.55 13.13
C LEU A 28 0.35 -2.33 12.33
N VAL A 29 1.04 -2.06 11.21
CA VAL A 29 0.70 -0.96 10.32
C VAL A 29 -0.06 -1.50 9.12
N PRO A 30 -1.30 -1.05 8.88
CA PRO A 30 -2.10 -1.46 7.75
C PRO A 30 -1.55 -0.89 6.45
N MET A 31 -1.59 -1.72 5.42
CA MET A 31 -1.11 -1.40 4.09
C MET A 31 -2.08 -1.93 3.04
N GLU A 32 -2.19 -1.22 1.92
CA GLU A 32 -2.96 -1.61 0.76
C GLU A 32 -2.08 -2.41 -0.19
N LEU A 33 -2.48 -3.65 -0.48
CA LEU A 33 -1.87 -4.49 -1.50
C LEU A 33 -2.58 -4.27 -2.83
N TYR A 34 -1.80 -4.09 -3.89
CA TYR A 34 -2.28 -3.88 -5.25
C TYR A 34 -1.96 -5.09 -6.16
N SER A 35 -2.63 -5.16 -7.29
CA SER A 35 -2.60 -6.32 -8.21
C SER A 35 -1.23 -6.55 -8.86
N ASP A 36 -0.37 -5.54 -8.87
CA ASP A 36 1.02 -5.62 -9.34
C ASP A 36 1.99 -6.07 -8.22
N GLY A 37 1.48 -6.38 -7.03
CA GLY A 37 2.26 -6.74 -5.85
C GLY A 37 2.83 -5.53 -5.10
N SER A 38 2.59 -4.31 -5.57
CA SER A 38 2.98 -3.11 -4.83
C SER A 38 2.17 -2.97 -3.54
N VAL A 39 2.80 -2.40 -2.53
CA VAL A 39 2.19 -2.20 -1.21
C VAL A 39 2.35 -0.74 -0.82
N LYS A 40 1.24 -0.07 -0.47
CA LYS A 40 1.24 1.33 -0.02
C LYS A 40 0.65 1.44 1.38
N ARG A 41 1.08 2.43 2.16
CA ARG A 41 0.48 2.68 3.47
C ARG A 41 -0.98 3.10 3.26
N SER A 42 -1.91 2.51 4.01
CA SER A 42 -3.31 2.90 3.86
C SER A 42 -3.52 4.31 4.40
N LEU A 43 -4.15 5.17 3.60
CA LEU A 43 -4.40 6.57 3.95
C LEU A 43 -5.40 6.71 5.12
N SER A 44 -6.25 5.71 5.33
CA SER A 44 -7.28 5.68 6.39
C SER A 44 -6.73 5.65 7.83
N TYR A 45 -5.40 5.53 8.00
CA TYR A 45 -4.74 5.46 9.30
C TYR A 45 -3.86 6.68 9.59
N MET A 46 -3.94 7.74 8.78
CA MET A 46 -3.16 8.97 8.93
C MET A 46 -3.96 10.15 9.52
N ASP A 47 -5.21 9.93 9.96
CA ASP A 47 -6.07 10.91 10.65
C ASP A 47 -5.95 10.81 12.18
#